data_AF-A0A2T7ATV8-F1
#
_entry.id   AF-A0A2T7ATV8-F1
#
_cell.length_a   1.000
_cell.length_b   1.000
_cell.length_c   1.000
_cell.angle_alpha   90.00
_cell.angle_beta   90.00
_cell.angle_gamma   90.00
#
_symmetry.space_group_name_H-M   'P 1'
#
loop_
_entity.id
_entity.type
_entity.pdbx_description
1 polymer ?
#
loop_
_entity_poly.entity_id
_entity_poly.type
_entity_poly.pdbx_seq_one_letter_code
_entity_poly.pdbx_strand_id
1 'polypeptide(L)' 'MTFISALRSTLAASLLVLGISSVSQAADWPRQITDSRGVQTLEKAPQRIVSTSVTLTGSLLAIDAPVVASGATSPGNR' A
#
# COMPACT_ATOMS: atom_id res chain seq x y z
N MET A 1 -32.30 -26.40 -27.30
CA MET A 1 -31.08 -25.59 -27.59
C MET A 1 -31.11 -24.21 -26.94
N THR A 2 -31.85 -23.99 -25.85
CA THR A 2 -31.94 -22.69 -25.14
C THR A 2 -31.25 -22.71 -23.77
N PHE A 3 -31.27 -23.86 -23.07
CA PHE A 3 -30.75 -24.04 -21.71
C PHE A 3 -29.23 -23.82 -21.58
N ILE A 4 -28.44 -24.24 -22.57
CA ILE A 4 -26.98 -24.06 -22.59
C ILE A 4 -26.60 -22.59 -22.84
N SER A 5 -27.40 -21.83 -23.59
CA SER A 5 -27.13 -20.40 -23.81
C SER A 5 -27.42 -19.56 -22.57
N ALA A 6 -28.47 -19.91 -21.82
CA ALA A 6 -28.81 -19.26 -20.56
C ALA A 6 -27.71 -19.49 -19.51
N LEU A 7 -27.19 -20.71 -19.40
CA LEU A 7 -26.09 -21.04 -18.47
C LEU A 7 -24.77 -20.33 -18.83
N ARG A 8 -24.48 -20.14 -20.12
CA ARG A 8 -23.29 -19.39 -20.57
C ARG A 8 -23.44 -17.89 -20.31
N SER A 9 -24.64 -17.34 -20.51
CA SER A 9 -24.94 -15.93 -20.27
C SER A 9 -24.89 -15.58 -18.78
N THR A 10 -25.38 -16.46 -17.89
CA THR A 10 -25.31 -16.25 -16.44
C THR A 10 -23.88 -16.39 -15.91
N LEU A 11 -23.10 -17.33 -16.47
CA LEU A 11 -21.68 -17.48 -16.10
C LEU A 11 -20.86 -16.25 -16.53
N ALA A 12 -21.09 -15.73 -17.74
CA ALA A 12 -20.42 -14.51 -18.21
C ALA A 12 -20.77 -13.28 -17.36
N ALA A 13 -22.03 -13.13 -16.96
CA ALA A 13 -22.46 -12.04 -16.08
C ALA A 13 -21.84 -12.16 -14.68
N SER A 14 -21.75 -13.38 -14.13
CA SER A 14 -21.13 -13.62 -12.82
C SER A 14 -19.63 -13.34 -12.83
N LEU A 15 -18.93 -13.69 -13.92
CA LEU A 15 -17.50 -13.40 -14.08
C LEU A 15 -17.22 -11.89 -14.22
N LEU A 16 -18.13 -11.16 -14.88
CA LEU A 16 -18.05 -9.71 -14.98
C LEU A 16 -18.18 -9.03 -13.60
N VAL A 17 -19.14 -9.45 -12.77
CA VAL A 17 -19.37 -8.87 -11.43
C VAL A 17 -18.20 -9.15 -10.47
N LEU A 18 -17.59 -10.35 -10.55
CA LEU A 18 -16.43 -10.68 -9.71
C LEU A 18 -15.18 -9.86 -10.08
N GLY A 19 -15.04 -9.48 -11.36
CA GLY A 19 -13.89 -8.71 -11.84
C GLY A 19 -13.86 -7.25 -11.38
N ILE A 20 -14.98 -6.68 -10.94
CA ILE A 20 -15.09 -5.24 -10.59
C ILE A 20 -14.80 -4.98 -9.11
N SER A 21 -14.85 -5.99 -8.25
CA SER A 21 -14.68 -5.83 -6.80
C SER A 21 -13.22 -5.56 -6.37
N SER A 22 -12.26 -5.55 -7.30
CA SER A 22 -10.85 -5.27 -7.05
C SER A 22 -10.52 -3.77 -6.98
N VAL A 23 -11.42 -2.94 -6.46
CA VAL A 23 -11.09 -1.54 -6.15
C VAL A 23 -10.34 -1.52 -4.82
N SER A 24 -9.01 -1.56 -4.92
CA SER A 24 -8.10 -1.22 -3.83
C SER A 24 -8.42 0.19 -3.32
N GLN A 25 -8.75 0.33 -2.04
CA GLN A 25 -8.92 1.64 -1.40
C GLN A 25 -7.54 2.31 -1.32
N ALA A 26 -7.16 2.99 -2.41
CA ALA A 26 -6.03 3.89 -2.40
C ALA A 26 -6.36 5.04 -1.43
N ALA A 27 -5.57 5.16 -0.37
CA ALA A 27 -5.73 6.26 0.57
C ALA A 27 -5.61 7.61 -0.15
N ASP A 28 -6.44 8.60 0.21
CA ASP A 28 -6.50 9.89 -0.49
C ASP A 28 -5.15 10.61 -0.46
N TRP A 29 -4.69 11.06 -1.62
CA TRP A 29 -3.52 11.92 -1.83
C TRP A 29 -3.93 13.07 -2.76
N PRO A 30 -3.37 14.28 -2.64
CA PRO A 30 -2.26 14.70 -1.77
C PRO A 30 -2.63 14.82 -0.28
N ARG A 31 -1.64 14.69 0.62
CA ARG A 31 -1.83 14.84 2.09
C ARG A 31 -0.81 15.77 2.70
N GLN A 32 -1.24 16.55 3.68
CA GLN A 32 -0.37 17.40 4.46
C GLN A 32 0.06 16.71 5.76
N ILE A 33 1.34 16.80 6.07
CA ILE A 33 1.97 16.23 7.26
C ILE A 33 2.74 17.34 7.96
N THR A 34 2.51 17.51 9.26
CA THR A 34 3.26 18.44 10.09
C THR A 34 4.50 17.75 10.64
N ASP A 35 5.67 18.32 10.39
CA ASP A 35 6.94 17.91 10.97
C ASP A 35 7.56 19.10 11.74
N SER A 36 8.64 18.85 12.45
CA SER A 36 9.52 19.85 13.09
C SER A 36 9.94 21.00 12.17
N ARG A 37 9.95 20.79 10.85
CA ARG A 37 10.27 21.79 9.81
C ARG A 37 9.03 22.52 9.25
N GLY A 38 7.85 22.29 9.82
CA GLY A 38 6.58 22.85 9.35
C GLY A 38 5.74 21.84 8.56
N VAL A 39 4.73 22.35 7.84
CA VAL A 39 3.81 21.52 7.06
C VAL A 39 4.45 21.13 5.72
N GLN A 40 4.45 19.84 5.42
CA GLN A 40 4.94 19.25 4.18
C GLN A 40 3.80 18.55 3.45
N THR A 41 3.70 18.74 2.14
CA THR A 41 2.68 18.08 1.32
C THR A 41 3.29 16.86 0.63
N LEU A 42 2.67 15.71 0.82
CA LEU A 42 2.95 14.49 0.09
C LEU A 42 1.93 14.34 -1.03
N GLU A 43 2.38 14.48 -2.27
CA GLU A 43 1.52 14.40 -3.46
C GLU A 43 0.98 13.00 -3.73
N LYS A 44 1.69 11.97 -3.26
CA LYS A 44 1.38 10.57 -3.51
C LYS A 44 1.90 9.68 -2.40
N ALA A 45 1.43 8.42 -2.40
CA ALA A 45 1.97 7.38 -1.54
C ALA A 45 3.49 7.22 -1.71
N PRO A 46 4.26 7.23 -0.62
CA PRO A 46 5.68 6.90 -0.68
C PRO A 46 5.86 5.47 -1.16
N GLN A 47 6.65 5.28 -2.21
CA GLN A 47 7.00 3.94 -2.73
C GLN A 47 8.38 3.48 -2.27
N ARG A 48 9.20 4.40 -1.74
CA ARG A 48 10.55 4.11 -1.24
C ARG A 48 10.83 5.01 -0.06
N ILE A 49 11.08 4.42 1.11
CA ILE A 49 11.34 5.14 2.36
C ILE A 49 12.77 4.84 2.82
N VAL A 50 13.49 5.89 3.22
CA VAL A 50 14.80 5.78 3.87
C VAL A 50 14.64 6.25 5.31
N SER A 51 15.00 5.39 6.27
CA SER A 51 14.98 5.72 7.69
C SER A 51 16.40 5.74 8.24
N THR A 52 16.83 6.86 8.82
CA THR A 52 18.14 6.95 9.48
C THR A 52 18.10 6.56 10.95
N SER A 53 16.91 6.27 11.50
CA SER A 53 16.70 5.85 12.89
C SER A 53 16.36 4.37 12.96
N VAL A 54 17.11 3.61 13.77
CA VAL A 54 16.90 2.17 13.97
C VAL A 54 15.50 1.90 14.54
N THR A 55 15.06 2.69 15.52
CA THR A 55 13.75 2.53 16.16
C THR A 55 12.61 2.82 15.19
N LEU A 56 12.73 3.89 14.39
CA LEU A 56 11.71 4.26 13.42
C LEU A 56 11.58 3.22 12.31
N THR A 57 12.69 2.63 11.89
CA THR A 57 12.68 1.51 10.94
C THR A 57 11.83 0.35 11.45
N GLY A 58 11.98 -0.04 12.72
CA GLY A 58 11.15 -1.09 13.31
C GLY A 58 9.65 -0.80 13.18
N SER A 59 9.22 0.43 13.48
CA SER A 59 7.83 0.85 13.32
C SER A 59 7.35 0.84 11.87
N LEU A 60 8.20 1.24 10.92
CA LEU A 60 7.87 1.25 9.49
C LEU A 60 7.68 -0.17 8.94
N LEU A 61 8.54 -1.12 9.33
CA LEU A 61 8.37 -2.52 8.92
C LEU A 61 7.12 -3.15 9.54
N ALA A 62 6.77 -2.78 10.78
CA ALA A 62 5.58 -3.32 11.44
C ALA A 62 4.25 -2.97 10.74
N ILE A 63 4.25 -1.93 9.89
CA ILE A 63 3.10 -1.50 9.09
C ILE A 63 3.28 -1.82 7.59
N ASP A 64 4.20 -2.71 7.25
CA ASP A 64 4.54 -3.10 5.87
C ASP A 64 4.93 -1.92 4.96
N ALA A 65 5.52 -0.86 5.53
CA ALA A 65 5.95 0.29 4.74
C ALA A 65 7.14 -0.09 3.83
N PRO A 66 7.24 0.49 2.61
CA PRO A 66 8.27 0.14 1.64
C PRO A 66 9.63 0.79 1.96
N VAL A 67 10.29 0.30 3.00
CA VAL A 67 11.63 0.76 3.43
C VAL A 67 12.70 0.17 2.52
N VAL A 68 13.48 1.03 1.86
CA VAL A 68 14.57 0.62 0.96
C VAL A 68 15.95 0.70 1.62
N ALA A 69 16.08 1.48 2.70
CA ALA A 69 17.32 1.61 3.46
C ALA A 69 17.04 2.01 4.91
N SER A 70 17.88 1.51 5.82
CA SER A 70 17.82 1.79 7.25
C SER A 70 19.18 2.18 7.81
N GLY A 71 19.20 3.08 8.77
CA GLY A 71 20.28 3.19 9.74
C GLY A 71 20.37 1.91 10.58
N ALA A 72 21.59 1.52 10.94
CA ALA A 72 21.86 0.34 11.77
C ALA A 72 22.90 0.70 12.83
N THR A 73 22.91 -0.07 13.91
CA THR A 73 24.01 -0.06 14.89
C THR A 73 24.78 -1.38 14.77
N SER A 74 26.10 -1.36 15.01
CA SER A 74 26.91 -2.56 14.97
C SER A 74 26.50 -3.54 16.08
N PRO A 75 26.29 -4.84 15.77
CA PRO A 75 26.04 -5.83 16.80
C PRO A 75 27.25 -5.94 17.73
N GLY A 76 27.04 -5.80 19.05
CA GLY A 76 28.05 -6.18 20.05
C GLY A 76 29.02 -5.09 20.54
N ASN A 77 28.71 -3.80 20.40
CA ASN A 77 29.58 -2.72 20.89
C ASN A 77 29.44 -2.44 22.42
N ARG A 78 29.40 -3.48 23.25
CA ARG A 78 29.45 -3.35 24.71
C ARG A 78 30.88 -3.17 25.20
#